data_AF-A0A534E932-F1
#
_entry.id   AF-A0A534E932-F1
#
_cell.length_a   1.000
_cell.length_b   1.000
_cell.length_c   1.000
_cell.angle_alpha   90.00
_cell.angle_beta   90.00
_cell.angle_gamma   90.00
#
_symmetry.space_group_name_H-M   'P 1'
#
loop_
_entity.id
_entity.type
_entity.pdbx_description
1 polymer ?
#
loop_
_entity_poly.entity_id
_entity_poly.type
_entity_poly.pdbx_seq_one_letter_code
_entity_poly.pdbx_strand_id
1 'polypeptide(L)'
;ILHACGGNARCTTCRIEFIDGEPQRMTKAEKTRLEERGLTGVRLSCQIECDHDMTVRAISRLEGSGRPDPGKTPEPTIQPPPEWI
;
A
#
# COMPACT_ATOMS: atom_id res chain seq x y z
N ILE A 1 1.69 -9.11 -4.54
CA ILE A 1 0.50 -8.43 -3.96
C ILE A 1 -0.24 -7.71 -5.10
N LEU A 2 -1.54 -7.43 -4.96
CA LEU A 2 -2.26 -6.62 -5.95
C LEU A 2 -1.81 -5.14 -5.90
N HIS A 3 -1.81 -4.49 -7.05
CA HIS A 3 -1.48 -3.07 -7.23
C HIS A 3 -2.31 -2.48 -8.38
N ALA A 4 -3.64 -2.61 -8.27
CA ALA A 4 -4.60 -2.29 -9.32
C ALA A 4 -4.46 -0.89 -9.95
N CYS A 5 -4.01 0.09 -9.17
CA CYS A 5 -3.83 1.47 -9.63
C CYS A 5 -2.38 1.80 -10.06
N GLY A 6 -1.50 0.81 -10.14
CA GLY A 6 -0.08 1.01 -10.42
C GLY A 6 0.66 1.83 -9.37
N GLY A 7 0.30 1.68 -8.10
CA GLY A 7 0.99 2.35 -6.99
C GLY A 7 0.64 3.83 -6.77
N ASN A 8 -0.40 4.36 -7.41
CA ASN A 8 -0.74 5.80 -7.37
C ASN A 8 -1.67 6.24 -6.21
N ALA A 9 -1.73 5.49 -5.11
CA ALA A 9 -2.68 5.73 -4.01
C ALA A 9 -4.18 5.84 -4.42
N ARG A 10 -4.57 5.31 -5.58
CA ARG A 10 -5.96 5.34 -6.09
C ARG A 10 -6.76 4.06 -5.82
N CYS A 11 -6.17 3.06 -5.21
CA CYS A 11 -6.85 1.82 -4.81
C CYS A 11 -6.44 1.41 -3.40
N THR A 12 -6.99 0.31 -2.89
CA THR A 12 -6.61 -0.29 -1.60
C THR A 12 -6.32 -1.79 -1.76
N THR A 13 -5.85 -2.20 -2.93
CA THR A 13 -5.55 -3.62 -3.22
C THR A 13 -4.16 -4.05 -2.76
N CYS A 14 -3.27 -3.11 -2.47
CA CYS A 14 -1.92 -3.37 -1.98
C CYS A 14 -1.84 -3.41 -0.44
N ARG A 15 -2.95 -3.73 0.23
CA ARG A 15 -3.07 -3.72 1.70
C ARG A 15 -2.16 -4.76 2.36
N ILE A 16 -1.44 -4.30 3.36
CA ILE A 16 -0.60 -5.09 4.23
C ILE A 16 -0.91 -4.78 5.70
N GLU A 17 -0.59 -5.72 6.56
CA GLU A 17 -0.50 -5.54 8.00
C GLU A 17 0.99 -5.62 8.39
N PHE A 18 1.42 -4.77 9.30
CA PHE A 18 2.74 -4.89 9.90
C PHE A 18 2.72 -5.94 11.01
N ILE A 19 3.74 -6.80 11.01
CA ILE A 19 4.04 -7.74 12.10
C ILE A 19 5.16 -7.13 12.96
N ASP A 20 6.17 -6.53 12.32
CA ASP A 20 7.27 -5.83 12.98
C ASP A 20 7.85 -4.75 12.05
N GLY A 21 8.48 -3.72 12.64
CA GLY A 21 9.09 -2.61 11.89
C GLY A 21 8.08 -1.72 11.16
N GLU A 22 6.96 -1.33 11.79
CA GLU A 22 6.06 -0.36 11.14
C GLU A 22 6.70 1.05 11.10
N PRO A 23 6.80 1.69 9.92
CA PRO A 23 7.28 3.07 9.83
C PRO A 23 6.38 4.04 10.60
N GLN A 24 7.01 4.93 11.35
CA GLN A 24 6.33 5.95 12.16
C GLN A 24 5.57 6.99 11.31
N ARG A 25 6.02 7.22 10.08
CA ARG A 25 5.44 8.21 9.16
C ARG A 25 4.50 7.56 8.17
N MET A 26 3.52 8.33 7.73
CA MET A 26 2.58 7.95 6.69
C MET A 26 2.58 9.00 5.58
N THR A 27 2.30 8.62 4.33
CA THR A 27 2.02 9.65 3.33
C THR A 27 0.60 10.16 3.51
N LYS A 28 0.38 11.45 3.26
CA LYS A 28 -0.97 12.03 3.24
C LYS A 28 -1.88 11.33 2.25
N ALA A 29 -1.35 10.92 1.08
CA ALA A 29 -2.12 10.19 0.08
C ALA A 29 -2.59 8.82 0.59
N GLU A 30 -1.74 8.10 1.32
CA GLU A 30 -2.11 6.85 2.00
C GLU A 30 -3.22 7.07 3.02
N LYS A 31 -3.03 8.03 3.94
CA LYS A 31 -4.00 8.33 4.99
C LYS A 31 -5.37 8.67 4.43
N THR A 32 -5.43 9.63 3.50
CA THR A 32 -6.67 10.04 2.83
C THR A 32 -7.35 8.85 2.19
N ARG A 33 -6.59 7.97 1.51
CA ARG A 33 -7.20 6.83 0.82
C ARG A 33 -7.74 5.77 1.76
N LEU A 34 -7.09 5.55 2.90
CA LEU A 34 -7.57 4.64 3.94
C LEU A 34 -8.84 5.20 4.61
N GLU A 35 -8.86 6.48 4.94
CA GLU A 35 -10.00 7.19 5.52
C GLU A 35 -11.22 7.17 4.58
N GLU A 36 -11.04 7.51 3.30
CA GLU A 36 -12.09 7.44 2.28
C GLU A 36 -12.73 6.05 2.14
N ARG A 37 -11.99 5.00 2.50
CA ARG A 37 -12.45 3.60 2.41
C ARG A 37 -12.87 3.03 3.76
N GLY A 38 -12.76 3.80 4.85
CA GLY A 38 -13.07 3.34 6.20
C GLY A 38 -12.19 2.17 6.66
N LEU A 39 -10.93 2.11 6.20
CA LEU A 39 -10.01 1.02 6.51
C LEU A 39 -9.11 1.40 7.68
N THR A 40 -8.97 0.49 8.63
CA THR A 40 -8.12 0.63 9.82
C THR A 40 -7.27 -0.63 10.02
N GLY A 41 -6.16 -0.51 10.76
CA GLY A 41 -5.25 -1.63 11.06
C GLY A 41 -4.44 -2.14 9.87
N VAL A 42 -4.45 -1.43 8.74
CA VAL A 42 -3.78 -1.81 7.50
C VAL A 42 -3.05 -0.62 6.89
N ARG A 43 -2.04 -0.91 6.09
CA ARG A 43 -1.23 0.07 5.35
C ARG A 43 -1.20 -0.27 3.87
N LEU A 44 -0.92 0.72 3.03
CA LEU A 44 -0.80 0.55 1.58
C LEU A 44 0.67 0.35 1.23
N SER A 45 1.08 -0.88 0.90
CA SER A 45 2.49 -1.20 0.61
C SER A 45 3.12 -0.34 -0.50
N CYS A 46 2.33 0.20 -1.43
CA CYS A 46 2.83 1.10 -2.48
C CYS A 46 3.14 2.52 -2.00
N GLN A 47 2.88 2.86 -0.74
CA GLN A 47 3.09 4.17 -0.13
C GLN A 47 4.10 4.12 1.02
N ILE A 48 4.83 3.03 1.16
CA ILE A 48 5.82 2.81 2.21
C ILE A 48 7.21 2.85 1.60
N GLU A 49 8.06 3.70 2.16
CA GLU A 49 9.50 3.71 1.85
C GLU A 49 10.18 2.57 2.63
N CYS A 50 11.06 1.84 1.95
CA CYS A 50 11.81 0.74 2.57
C CYS A 50 13.20 1.25 2.99
N ASP A 51 13.27 1.86 4.18
CA ASP A 51 14.49 2.41 4.78
C ASP A 51 15.03 1.58 5.96
N HIS A 52 14.30 0.53 6.37
CA HIS A 52 14.69 -0.43 7.39
C HIS A 52 14.02 -1.79 7.18
N ASP A 53 14.41 -2.79 7.97
CA ASP A 53 13.82 -4.12 7.93
C ASP A 53 12.38 -4.10 8.47
N MET A 54 11.46 -4.70 7.71
CA MET A 54 10.05 -4.76 8.04
C MET A 54 9.52 -6.17 7.81
N THR A 55 8.70 -6.66 8.74
CA THR A 55 7.98 -7.92 8.58
C THR A 55 6.51 -7.61 8.36
N VAL A 56 5.96 -8.01 7.20
CA VAL A 56 4.59 -7.67 6.81
C VAL A 56 3.80 -8.90 6.36
N ARG A 57 2.48 -8.85 6.58
CA ARG A 57 1.52 -9.81 6.05
C ARG A 57 0.75 -9.19 4.90
N ALA A 58 0.87 -9.77 3.71
CA ALA A 58 0.05 -9.39 2.56
C ALA A 58 -1.37 -9.93 2.69
N ILE A 59 -2.34 -9.02 2.90
CA ILE A 59 -3.76 -9.33 3.12
C ILE A 59 -4.49 -9.53 1.79
N SER A 60 -4.08 -8.81 0.74
CA SER A 60 -4.75 -8.82 -0.55
C SER A 60 -3.83 -9.36 -1.66
N ARG A 61 -4.00 -10.66 -1.94
CA ARG A 61 -3.21 -11.41 -2.93
C ARG A 61 -3.94 -11.48 -4.27
N LEU A 62 -3.19 -11.74 -5.34
CA LEU A 62 -3.78 -11.98 -6.66
C LEU A 62 -4.50 -13.33 -6.67
N GLU A 63 -3.86 -14.36 -6.11
CA GLU A 63 -4.47 -15.66 -5.87
C GLU A 63 -5.75 -15.49 -5.04
N GLY A 64 -6.84 -16.11 -5.50
CA GLY A 64 -8.15 -16.03 -4.86
C GLY A 64 -8.91 -14.72 -5.06
N SER A 65 -8.35 -13.72 -5.76
CA SER A 65 -9.02 -12.42 -5.97
C SER A 65 -10.01 -12.38 -7.14
N GLY A 66 -9.97 -13.36 -8.05
CA GLY A 66 -10.75 -13.37 -9.28
C GLY A 66 -10.30 -12.34 -10.33
N ARG A 67 -9.19 -11.64 -10.10
CA ARG A 67 -8.65 -10.67 -11.06
C ARG A 67 -7.76 -11.37 -12.11
N PRO A 68 -7.79 -10.90 -13.37
CA PRO A 68 -6.96 -11.47 -14.42
C PRO A 68 -5.47 -11.15 -14.23
N ASP A 69 -5.17 -10.00 -13.61
CA ASP A 69 -3.80 -9.50 -13.44
C ASP A 69 -3.67 -8.65 -12.15
N PRO A 70 -2.45 -8.42 -11.65
CA PRO A 70 -2.24 -7.63 -10.43
C PRO A 70 -2.38 -6.12 -10.60
N GLY A 71 -2.44 -5.60 -11.83
CA GLY A 71 -2.36 -4.19 -12.19
C GLY A 71 -1.05 -3.81 -12.87
N LYS A 72 -0.91 -2.54 -13.26
CA LYS A 72 0.33 -1.99 -13.83
C LYS A 72 1.45 -2.02 -12.78
N THR A 73 2.68 -2.34 -13.18
CA THR A 73 3.87 -2.23 -12.32
C THR A 73 3.98 -0.82 -11.71
N PRO A 74 4.08 -0.69 -10.38
CA PRO A 74 4.35 0.60 -9.72
C PRO A 74 5.68 1.21 -10.16
N GLU A 75 5.78 2.54 -10.10
CA GLU A 75 7.06 3.22 -10.31
C GLU A 75 8.06 2.89 -9.17
N PRO A 76 9.38 2.99 -9.43
CA PRO A 76 10.39 2.78 -8.40
C PRO A 76 10.31 3.77 -7.22
N THR A 77 9.67 4.93 -7.44
CA THR A 77 9.46 5.96 -6.41
C THR A 77 7.98 6.04 -6.04
N ILE A 78 7.69 6.46 -4.81
CA ILE A 78 6.31 6.62 -4.32
C ILE A 78 5.57 7.64 -5.18
N GLN A 79 4.39 7.23 -5.68
CA GLN A 79 3.48 8.07 -6.47
C GLN A 79 2.13 8.21 -5.77
N PRO A 80 1.51 9.41 -5.77
CA PRO A 80 2.12 10.70 -6.11
C PRO A 80 3.33 11.00 -5.19
N PRO A 81 4.16 12.01 -5.53
CA PRO A 81 5.28 12.40 -4.68
C PRO A 81 4.84 12.57 -3.21
N PRO A 82 5.56 11.96 -2.25
CA PRO A 82 5.05 11.82 -0.89
C PRO A 82 5.06 13.16 -0.14
N GLU A 83 3.91 13.52 0.44
CA GLU A 83 3.80 14.50 1.53
C GLU A 83 3.70 13.71 2.83
N TRP A 84 4.72 13.78 3.69
CA TRP A 84 4.82 13.00 4.92
C TRP A 84 4.07 13.65 6.07
N ILE A 85 3.40 12.84 6.88
CA ILE A 85 2.68 13.21 8.10
C ILE A 85 3.00 12.25 9.24
#